data_AF-A0A2V8NU32-F1
#
_entry.id   AF-A0A2V8NU32-F1
#
_cell.length_a   1.000
_cell.length_b   1.000
_cell.length_c   1.000
_cell.angle_alpha   90.00
_cell.angle_beta   90.00
_cell.angle_gamma   90.00
#
_symmetry.space_group_name_H-M   'P 1'
#
loop_
_entity.id
_entity.type
_entity.pdbx_description
1 polymer ?
#
loop_
_entity_poly.entity_id
_entity_poly.type
_entity_poly.pdbx_seq_one_letter_code
_entity_poly.pdbx_strand_id
1 'polypeptide(L)' 'MPVRRRDLIKYFEENGFYLLREGGKHSIYTNQQKTVPIKRHRT' A
#
# COMPACT_ATOMS: atom_id res chain seq x y z
N MET A 1 16.42 7.01 -6.63
CA MET A 1 15.56 7.91 -5.81
C MET A 1 14.66 7.02 -4.93
N PRO A 2 14.65 7.16 -3.60
CA PRO A 2 13.88 6.27 -2.74
C PRO A 2 12.39 6.62 -2.82
N VAL A 3 11.58 5.69 -3.30
CA VAL A 3 10.12 5.86 -3.36
C VAL A 3 9.60 5.93 -1.92
N ARG A 4 9.06 7.09 -1.53
CA ARG A 4 8.51 7.25 -0.19
C ARG A 4 7.18 6.48 -0.14
N ARG A 5 6.97 5.71 0.93
CA ARG A 5 5.73 4.95 1.14
C ARG A 5 4.47 5.82 0.99
N ARG A 6 4.55 7.09 1.41
CA ARG A 6 3.45 8.06 1.34
C ARG A 6 3.00 8.32 -0.11
N ASP A 7 3.96 8.46 -1.01
CA ASP A 7 3.69 8.73 -2.43
C ASP A 7 3.10 7.48 -3.10
N LEU A 8 3.62 6.30 -2.72
CA LEU A 8 3.05 5.01 -3.13
C LEU A 8 1.60 4.85 -2.68
N ILE A 9 1.30 5.14 -1.41
CA ILE A 9 -0.06 5.04 -0.87
C ILE A 9 -1.00 5.99 -1.61
N LYS A 10 -0.61 7.26 -1.82
CA LYS A 10 -1.41 8.22 -2.58
C LYS A 10 -1.71 7.72 -3.99
N TYR A 11 -0.70 7.23 -4.69
CA TYR A 11 -0.89 6.67 -6.03
C TYR A 11 -1.87 5.50 -6.00
N PHE A 12 -1.76 4.61 -5.01
CA PHE A 12 -2.69 3.49 -4.85
C PHE A 12 -4.12 3.97 -4.56
N GLU A 13 -4.30 4.94 -3.66
CA GLU A 13 -5.61 5.54 -3.34
C GLU A 13 -6.24 6.23 -4.57
N GLU A 14 -5.46 6.99 -5.34
CA GLU A 14 -5.90 7.62 -6.60
C GLU A 14 -6.30 6.58 -7.67
N ASN A 15 -5.66 5.42 -7.66
CA ASN A 15 -6.00 4.30 -8.54
C ASN A 15 -7.13 3.41 -7.99
N GLY A 16 -7.80 3.82 -6.90
CA GLY A 16 -8.94 3.10 -6.32
C GLY A 16 -8.57 1.91 -5.42
N PHE A 17 -7.30 1.75 -5.06
CA PHE A 17 -6.92 0.76 -4.07
C PHE A 17 -7.27 1.22 -2.67
N TYR A 18 -7.92 0.34 -1.91
CA TYR A 18 -8.23 0.56 -0.51
C TYR A 18 -7.48 -0.43 0.37
N LEU A 19 -7.32 -0.06 1.63
CA LEU A 19 -6.67 -0.90 2.62
C LEU A 19 -7.61 -2.06 2.98
N LEU A 20 -7.21 -3.28 2.64
CA LEU A 20 -7.97 -4.49 2.95
C LEU A 20 -7.71 -4.97 4.38
N ARG A 21 -6.42 -5.10 4.73
CA ARG A 21 -5.99 -5.52 6.06
C ARG A 21 -4.56 -5.08 6.33
N GLU A 22 -4.27 -4.83 7.60
CA GLU A 22 -2.90 -4.66 8.07
C GLU A 22 -2.42 -5.95 8.72
N GLY A 23 -1.26 -6.44 8.27
CA GLY A 23 -0.66 -7.67 8.77
C GLY A 23 0.81 -7.46 9.08
N GLY A 24 1.17 -7.45 10.36
CA GLY A 24 2.56 -7.34 10.82
C GLY A 24 3.33 -6.21 10.12
N LYS A 25 4.33 -6.60 9.31
CA LYS A 25 5.25 -5.68 8.61
C LYS A 25 4.71 -5.15 7.27
N HIS A 26 3.51 -5.54 6.82
CA HIS A 26 2.94 -5.12 5.53
C HIS A 26 1.49 -4.63 5.69
N SER A 27 1.11 -3.64 4.88
CA SER A 27 -0.29 -3.22 4.71
C SER A 27 -0.76 -3.75 3.36
N ILE A 28 -1.87 -4.48 3.34
CA ILE A 28 -2.39 -5.11 2.13
C ILE A 28 -3.43 -4.18 1.52
N TYR A 29 -3.16 -3.71 0.31
CA TYR A 29 -4.08 -2.90 -0.49
C TYR A 29 -4.73 -3.75 -1.55
N THR A 30 -6.00 -3.53 -1.84
CA THR A 30 -6.71 -4.21 -2.92
C THR A 30 -7.63 -3.25 -3.65
N ASN A 31 -7.82 -3.48 -4.94
CA ASN A 31 -8.80 -2.76 -5.78
C ASN A 31 -9.79 -3.75 -6.41
N GLN A 32 -10.18 -4.79 -5.64
CA GLN A 32 -11.05 -5.91 -6.03
C GLN A 32 -10.49 -6.83 -7.13
N GLN A 33 -9.67 -6.33 -8.06
CA GLN A 33 -9.01 -7.12 -9.11
C GLN A 33 -7.62 -7.60 -8.72
N LYS A 34 -6.88 -6.80 -7.95
CA LYS A 34 -5.48 -7.07 -7.58
C LYS A 34 -5.23 -6.71 -6.13
N THR A 35 -4.45 -7.56 -5.47
CA THR A 35 -4.04 -7.38 -4.08
C THR A 35 -2.54 -7.20 -4.00
N VAL A 36 -2.09 -6.07 -3.43
CA VAL A 36 -0.70 -5.67 -3.36
C VAL A 36 -0.29 -5.43 -1.90
N PRO A 37 0.75 -6.14 -1.40
CA PRO A 37 1.31 -5.88 -0.09
C PRO A 37 2.34 -4.74 -0.13
N ILE A 38 2.12 -3.67 0.66
CA ILE A 38 3.04 -2.54 0.81
C ILE A 38 3.83 -2.67 2.12
N LYS A 39 5.16 -2.81 2.01
CA LYS A 39 6.08 -2.88 3.17
C LYS A 39 5.99 -1.65 4.06
N ARG A 40 5.91 -1.88 5.37
CA ARG A 40 6.09 -0.87 6.42
C ARG A 40 7.56 -0.89 6.84
N HIS A 41 8.36 0.02 6.28
CA HIS A 41 9.64 0.36 6.90
C HIS A 41 9.35 1.32 8.05
N ARG A 42 9.58 0.83 9.27
CA ARG A 42 9.62 1.63 10.49
C ARG A 42 11.10 1.95 10.66
N THR A 43 11.54 3.05 10.08
CA THR A 43 12.90 3.59 10.26
C THR A 43 12.74 4.92 10.96
#